data_AF-A0A7X2NUJ9-F1
#
_entry.id   AF-A0A7X2NUJ9-F1
#
_cell.length_a   1.000
_cell.length_b   1.000
_cell.length_c   1.000
_cell.angle_alpha   90.00
_cell.angle_beta   90.00
_cell.angle_gamma   90.00
#
_symmetry.space_group_name_H-M   'P 1'
#
loop_
_entity.id
_entity.type
_entity.pdbx_description
1 polymer ?
#
loop_
_entity_poly.entity_id
_entity_poly.type
_entity_poly.pdbx_seq_one_letter_code
_entity_poly.pdbx_strand_id
1 'polypeptide(L)' 'MKPIVLARKNFLFADTERGATVSAYYFSILISAKLNHLDPEKYLAYVFRELTEHDLSPESIERILPYSDQLPDTLRVR' A
#
# COMPACT_ATOMS: atom_id res chain seq x y z
N MET A 1 7.92 12.41 10.54
CA MET A 1 8.90 11.92 9.55
C MET A 1 8.36 12.23 8.15
N LYS A 2 9.13 12.85 7.25
CA LYS A 2 8.71 13.14 5.85
C LYS A 2 9.14 11.98 4.94
N PRO A 3 8.28 10.98 4.65
CA PRO A 3 8.72 9.70 4.07
C PRO A 3 9.27 9.87 2.64
N ILE A 4 8.62 10.74 1.86
CA ILE A 4 9.00 11.05 0.48
C ILE A 4 10.39 11.69 0.42
N VAL A 5 10.73 12.56 1.39
CA VAL A 5 12.03 13.24 1.42
C VAL A 5 13.15 12.28 1.79
N LEU A 6 12.88 11.32 2.67
CA LEU A 6 13.84 10.26 3.00
C LEU A 6 14.05 9.31 1.81
N ALA A 7 12.97 8.95 1.11
CA ALA A 7 13.01 8.12 -0.08
C ALA A 7 13.77 8.81 -1.24
N ARG A 8 13.72 10.15 -1.38
CA ARG A 8 14.49 10.90 -2.40
C ARG A 8 16.00 10.69 -2.34
N LYS A 9 16.59 10.54 -1.15
CA LYS A 9 18.02 10.21 -1.03
C LYS A 9 18.32 8.78 -1.49
N ASN A 10 17.36 7.87 -1.36
CA ASN A 10 17.50 6.47 -1.79
C ASN A 10 17.16 6.28 -3.28
N PHE A 11 16.28 7.10 -3.86
CA PHE A 11 15.93 7.06 -5.28
C PHE A 11 17.11 7.42 -6.19
N LEU A 12 18.11 8.14 -5.68
CA LEU A 12 19.37 8.41 -6.41
C LEU A 12 20.16 7.12 -6.72
N PHE A 13 19.89 6.02 -6.01
CA PHE A 13 20.53 4.72 -6.20
C PHE A 13 19.61 3.69 -6.88
N ALA A 14 18.46 4.12 -7.42
CA ALA A 14 17.62 3.24 -8.22
C ALA A 14 18.29 3.01 -9.59
N ASP A 15 18.98 1.88 -9.72
CA ASP A 15 19.81 1.50 -10.87
C ASP A 15 19.01 1.29 -12.18
N THR A 16 17.69 1.14 -12.09
CA THR A 16 16.80 0.97 -13.25
C THR A 16 15.49 1.75 -13.11
N GLU A 17 14.97 2.27 -14.23
CA GLU A 17 13.67 2.95 -14.29
C GLU A 17 12.53 2.05 -13.79
N ARG A 18 12.59 0.76 -14.09
CA ARG A 18 11.62 -0.25 -13.61
C ARG A 18 11.64 -0.36 -12.08
N GLY A 19 12.83 -0.43 -11.47
CA GLY A 19 12.97 -0.48 -10.01
C GLY A 19 12.46 0.78 -9.32
N ALA A 20 12.75 1.96 -9.90
CA ALA A 20 12.23 3.23 -9.42
C ALA A 20 10.68 3.27 -9.46
N THR A 21 10.10 2.78 -10.56
CA THR A 21 8.64 2.75 -10.78
C THR A 21 7.94 1.83 -9.79
N VAL A 22 8.43 0.60 -9.63
CA VAL A 22 7.88 -0.36 -8.67
C VAL A 22 7.98 0.17 -7.23
N SER A 23 9.12 0.77 -6.87
CA SER A 23 9.30 1.40 -5.56
C SER A 23 8.29 2.52 -5.33
N ALA A 24 8.02 3.35 -6.34
CA ALA A 24 7.01 4.41 -6.24
C ALA A 24 5.60 3.86 -6.00
N TYR A 25 5.24 2.74 -6.63
CA TYR A 25 3.95 2.08 -6.38
C TYR A 25 3.84 1.57 -4.94
N TYR A 26 4.85 0.88 -4.42
CA TYR A 26 4.84 0.41 -3.03
C TYR A 26 4.71 1.57 -2.03
N PHE A 27 5.47 2.64 -2.22
CA PHE A 27 5.36 3.83 -1.37
C PHE A 27 3.98 4.47 -1.46
N SER A 28 3.37 4.52 -2.64
CA SER A 28 2.04 5.10 -2.83
C SER A 28 0.97 4.34 -2.04
N ILE A 29 1.03 2.99 -2.05
CA ILE A 29 0.11 2.14 -1.29
C ILE A 29 0.34 2.30 0.21
N LEU A 30 1.60 2.21 0.66
CA LEU A 30 1.97 2.34 2.08
C LEU A 30 1.57 3.70 2.68
N ILE A 31 1.84 4.78 1.95
CA ILE A 31 1.49 6.13 2.40
C ILE A 31 -0.03 6.29 2.43
N SER A 32 -0.74 5.81 1.40
CA SER A 32 -2.21 5.82 1.39
C SER A 32 -2.80 5.05 2.57
N ALA A 33 -2.28 3.87 2.89
CA ALA A 33 -2.71 3.11 4.06
C ALA A 33 -2.49 3.88 5.38
N LYS A 34 -1.29 4.48 5.55
CA LYS A 34 -1.00 5.32 6.72
C LYS A 34 -1.92 6.52 6.85
N LEU A 35 -2.24 7.18 5.74
CA LEU A 35 -3.15 8.33 5.72
C LEU A 35 -4.59 7.96 6.08
N ASN A 36 -4.98 6.71 5.86
CA ASN A 36 -6.29 6.16 6.25
C ASN A 36 -6.27 5.50 7.64
N HIS A 37 -5.26 5.78 8.47
CA HIS A 37 -5.12 5.22 9.83
C HIS A 37 -5.04 3.68 9.89
N LEU A 38 -4.55 3.06 8.82
CA LEU A 38 -4.32 1.62 8.76
C LEU A 38 -2.89 1.27 9.14
N ASP A 39 -2.72 0.12 9.78
CA ASP A 39 -1.44 -0.53 9.99
C ASP A 39 -0.92 -1.04 8.64
N PRO A 40 0.16 -0.46 8.09
CA PRO A 40 0.56 -0.75 6.72
C PRO A 40 1.02 -2.19 6.52
N GLU A 41 1.61 -2.81 7.55
CA GLU A 41 2.10 -4.19 7.48
C GLU A 41 0.92 -5.16 7.42
N LYS A 42 -0.05 -4.99 8.33
CA LYS A 42 -1.27 -5.81 8.35
C LYS A 42 -2.13 -5.58 7.10
N TYR A 43 -2.21 -4.33 6.64
CA TYR A 43 -2.94 -3.98 5.43
C TYR A 43 -2.34 -4.66 4.19
N LEU A 44 -1.01 -4.66 4.03
CA LEU A 44 -0.34 -5.38 2.93
C LEU A 44 -0.61 -6.89 2.99
N ALA A 45 -0.51 -7.49 4.18
CA ALA A 45 -0.82 -8.91 4.35
C ALA A 45 -2.27 -9.25 3.99
N TYR A 46 -3.21 -8.38 4.39
CA TYR A 46 -4.62 -8.49 4.02
C TYR A 46 -4.82 -8.40 2.51
N VAL A 47 -4.26 -7.38 1.86
CA VAL A 47 -4.34 -7.20 0.40
C VAL A 47 -3.79 -8.42 -0.33
N PHE A 48 -2.62 -8.95 0.05
CA PHE A 48 -2.06 -10.14 -0.61
C PHE A 48 -2.93 -11.39 -0.44
N ARG A 49 -3.57 -11.55 0.71
CA ARG A 49 -4.50 -12.65 0.94
C ARG A 49 -5.74 -12.52 0.06
N GLU A 50 -6.39 -11.35 0.06
CA GLU A 50 -7.57 -11.10 -0.76
C GLU A 50 -7.28 -11.25 -2.26
N LEU A 51 -6.09 -10.81 -2.72
CA LEU A 51 -5.63 -10.99 -4.10
C LEU A 51 -5.39 -12.45 -4.48
N THR A 52 -5.11 -13.32 -3.51
CA THR A 52 -4.90 -14.76 -3.73
C THR A 52 -6.22 -15.52 -3.69
N GLU A 53 -7.17 -15.08 -2.86
CA GLU A 53 -8.45 -15.75 -2.62
C GLU A 53 -9.56 -15.29 -3.59
N HIS A 54 -9.47 -14.06 -4.12
CA HIS A 54 -10.48 -13.47 -5.00
C HIS A 54 -9.91 -13.08 -6.36
N ASP A 55 -10.75 -13.16 -7.38
CA ASP A 55 -10.42 -12.64 -8.71
C ASP A 55 -10.23 -11.11 -8.65
N LEU A 56 -9.32 -10.63 -9.50
CA LEU A 56 -9.01 -9.21 -9.70
C LEU A 56 -10.13 -8.45 -10.44
N SER A 57 -11.39 -8.64 -10.02
CA SER A 57 -12.51 -7.87 -10.53
C SER A 57 -12.46 -6.43 -9.98
N PRO A 58 -12.95 -5.44 -10.75
CA PRO A 58 -12.99 -4.05 -10.28
C PRO A 58 -13.71 -3.90 -8.93
N GLU A 59 -14.81 -4.63 -8.72
CA GLU A 59 -15.56 -4.56 -7.45
C GLU A 59 -14.78 -5.18 -6.28
N SER A 60 -13.95 -6.18 -6.54
CA SER A 60 -13.10 -6.80 -5.50
C SER A 60 -11.95 -5.87 -5.13
N ILE A 61 -11.38 -5.17 -6.11
CA ILE A 61 -10.34 -4.16 -5.88
C ILE A 61 -10.89 -2.99 -5.06
N GLU A 62 -12.07 -2.47 -5.37
CA GLU A 62 -12.67 -1.36 -4.59
C GLU A 62 -12.86 -1.69 -3.11
N ARG A 63 -13.10 -2.96 -2.77
CA ARG A 63 -13.29 -3.41 -1.39
C ARG A 63 -11.99 -3.45 -0.58
N ILE A 64 -10.86 -3.70 -1.23
CA ILE A 64 -9.55 -3.80 -0.57
C ILE A 64 -8.80 -2.45 -0.49
N LEU A 65 -9.30 -1.41 -1.16
CA LEU A 65 -8.64 -0.10 -1.17
C LEU A 65 -8.60 0.53 0.23
N PRO A 66 -7.57 1.35 0.53
CA PRO A 66 -7.29 1.81 1.90
C PRO A 66 -8.36 2.75 2.46
N TYR A 67 -9.22 3.32 1.63
CA TYR A 67 -10.34 4.17 2.01
C TYR A 67 -11.68 3.42 2.05
N SER A 68 -11.68 2.10 1.84
CA SER A 68 -12.92 1.32 1.81
C SER A 68 -13.51 1.13 3.21
N ASP A 69 -14.83 1.30 3.30
CA ASP A 69 -15.57 1.12 4.56
C ASP A 69 -15.71 -0.35 4.96
N GLN A 70 -15.42 -1.28 4.04
CA GLN A 70 -15.53 -2.73 4.26
C GLN A 70 -14.28 -3.35 4.92
N LEU A 71 -13.26 -2.55 5.23
CA LEU A 71 -12.03 -3.04 5.82
C LEU A 71 -12.22 -3.53 7.26
N PRO A 72 -11.60 -4.66 7.65
CA PRO A 72 -11.63 -5.14 9.02
C PRO A 72 -11.03 -4.14 10.03
N ASP A 73 -11.71 -3.94 11.17
CA ASP A 73 -11.23 -3.07 12.25
C ASP A 73 -9.88 -3.48 12.84
N THR A 74 -9.48 -4.75 12.66
CA THR A 74 -8.19 -5.28 13.09
C THR A 74 -6.99 -4.66 12.38
N LEU A 75 -7.23 -4.05 11.21
CA LEU A 75 -6.22 -3.35 10.42
C LEU A 75 -6.02 -1.90 10.86
N ARG A 76 -6.94 -1.33 11.65
CA ARG A 76 -6.86 0.07 12.07
C ARG A 76 -5.90 0.21 13.26
N VAL A 77 -5.11 1.28 13.23
CA VAL A 77 -4.23 1.64 14.35
C VAL A 77 -5.07 2.33 15.42
N ARG A 78 -5.07 1.79 16.65
CA ARG A 78 -5.71 2.40 17.83
C ARG A 78 -5.00 3.67 18.27
#